data_AF-A0AAU0LPF6-F1
#
_entry.id   AF-A0AAU0LPF6-F1
#
_cell.length_a   1.000
_cell.length_b   1.000
_cell.length_c   1.000
_cell.angle_alpha   90.00
_cell.angle_beta   90.00
_cell.angle_gamma   90.00
#
_symmetry.space_group_name_H-M   'P 1'
#
loop_
_entity.id
_entity.type
_entity.pdbx_description
1 polymer ?
#
loop_
_entity_poly.entity_id
_entity_poly.type
_entity_poly.pdbx_seq_one_letter_code
_entity_poly.pdbx_strand_id
1 'polypeptide(L)'
;MDIINNSPYALYNGNADKGKNFYLAVSSKSSSNEVIWAKDYAYPGETHFFTNNNIASSVRGDIDANFVTPVLNLVEAFEYTDDRNGALKTKTATGDYIYYNNPEELFAHKDARLYGTVIYSGADFAGTKITYQAGVRYKEGGVWKTMTAIPGTSDSKFGGIITSKDGPTTSNDMYVNKTGFNIRKFIDENKDASTRGRGSDIWFVRFRYAEFLLIAAEAGLELGKPQAELTGYVNKIRARAGIQALTTISLNDIIKERRVEFAFEDHRYWDLKRLRIAHEIWNGSADNYNAVHYALFPYKIYAPGDPNDGKWVFEKQKSSHTLYPRNFKYQNYYNFIDQNWINNNPKLVRNPYQ
;
A
#
# COMPACT_ATOMS: atom_id res chain seq x y z
N MET A 1 -1.85 12.96 -26.88
CA MET A 1 -1.38 14.19 -26.23
C MET A 1 -2.50 15.13 -25.86
N ASP A 2 -3.68 15.07 -26.49
CA ASP A 2 -4.76 16.04 -26.27
C ASP A 2 -5.23 16.17 -24.82
N ILE A 3 -5.33 15.06 -24.08
CA ILE A 3 -5.69 15.14 -22.66
C ILE A 3 -4.62 15.89 -21.84
N ILE A 4 -3.34 15.72 -22.17
CA ILE A 4 -2.25 16.37 -21.43
C ILE A 4 -2.21 17.88 -21.73
N ASN A 5 -2.44 18.27 -22.98
CA ASN A 5 -2.19 19.63 -23.47
C ASN A 5 -3.46 20.50 -23.60
N ASN A 6 -4.61 19.89 -23.84
CA ASN A 6 -5.85 20.55 -24.28
C ASN A 6 -7.07 20.19 -23.40
N SER A 7 -6.85 19.79 -22.14
CA SER A 7 -7.93 19.47 -21.20
C SER A 7 -7.81 20.28 -19.91
N PRO A 8 -8.90 20.43 -19.13
CA PRO A 8 -8.86 21.13 -17.85
C PRO A 8 -8.21 20.32 -16.72
N TYR A 9 -7.81 19.07 -16.99
CA TYR A 9 -7.29 18.16 -15.98
C TYR A 9 -5.81 18.42 -15.68
N ALA A 10 -5.44 18.30 -14.42
CA ALA A 10 -4.07 18.47 -13.94
C ALA A 10 -3.82 17.58 -12.72
N LEU A 11 -2.55 17.38 -12.36
CA LEU A 11 -2.22 16.73 -11.10
C LEU A 11 -2.73 17.59 -9.93
N TYR A 12 -3.39 16.97 -8.97
CA TYR A 12 -3.89 17.66 -7.79
C TYR A 12 -2.72 18.18 -6.94
N ASN A 13 -2.81 19.45 -6.54
CA ASN A 13 -1.81 20.14 -5.73
C ASN A 13 -2.46 21.14 -4.76
N GLY A 14 -3.62 20.78 -4.22
CA GLY A 14 -4.42 21.64 -3.34
C GLY A 14 -3.98 21.66 -1.88
N ASN A 15 -3.01 20.82 -1.48
CA ASN A 15 -2.54 20.73 -0.10
C ASN A 15 -1.00 20.79 -0.04
N ALA A 16 -0.45 21.55 0.91
CA ALA A 16 0.99 21.71 1.09
C ALA A 16 1.66 20.44 1.64
N ASP A 17 0.95 19.65 2.45
CA ASP A 17 1.40 18.32 2.86
C ASP A 17 1.24 17.38 1.66
N LYS A 18 2.37 16.94 1.09
CA LYS A 18 2.40 16.11 -0.12
C LYS A 18 1.72 14.76 0.05
N GLY A 19 1.74 14.18 1.25
CA GLY A 19 1.10 12.90 1.52
C GLY A 19 -0.41 13.03 1.59
N LYS A 20 -0.90 14.04 2.32
CA LYS A 20 -2.32 14.40 2.37
C LYS A 20 -2.81 14.86 1.00
N ASN A 21 -2.00 15.63 0.27
CA ASN A 21 -2.29 16.03 -1.10
C ASN A 21 -2.55 14.82 -2.00
N PHE A 22 -1.69 13.80 -1.93
CA PHE A 22 -1.87 12.58 -2.72
C PHE A 22 -3.12 11.79 -2.32
N TYR A 23 -3.43 11.69 -1.02
CA TYR A 23 -4.68 11.09 -0.56
C TYR A 23 -5.90 11.83 -1.13
N LEU A 24 -5.91 13.17 -1.01
CA LEU A 24 -7.00 14.03 -1.47
C LEU A 24 -7.17 14.02 -3.00
N ALA A 25 -6.11 13.77 -3.76
CA ALA A 25 -6.16 13.65 -5.21
C ALA A 25 -7.19 12.61 -5.69
N VAL A 26 -7.43 11.57 -4.87
CA VAL A 26 -8.33 10.46 -5.18
C VAL A 26 -9.50 10.31 -4.19
N SER A 27 -9.58 11.11 -3.13
CA SER A 27 -10.69 11.08 -2.16
C SER A 27 -11.53 12.36 -2.13
N SER A 28 -10.99 13.51 -2.58
CA SER A 28 -11.71 14.78 -2.56
C SER A 28 -12.57 14.98 -3.81
N LYS A 29 -13.89 15.05 -3.61
CA LYS A 29 -14.86 15.25 -4.70
C LYS A 29 -15.04 16.67 -5.19
N SER A 30 -14.80 17.65 -4.30
CA SER A 30 -15.10 19.06 -4.57
C SER A 30 -13.89 19.85 -5.05
N SER A 31 -12.68 19.28 -5.00
CA SER A 31 -11.44 20.05 -5.23
C SER A 31 -10.44 19.38 -6.18
N SER A 32 -10.65 18.13 -6.59
CA SER A 32 -9.71 17.41 -7.45
C SER A 32 -10.05 17.54 -8.93
N ASN A 33 -9.27 18.32 -9.67
CA ASN A 33 -9.24 18.33 -11.14
C ASN A 33 -8.33 17.22 -11.71
N GLU A 34 -7.93 16.25 -10.90
CA GLU A 34 -7.11 15.11 -11.36
C GLU A 34 -7.99 13.94 -11.83
N VAL A 35 -9.15 13.74 -11.22
CA VAL A 35 -10.07 12.65 -11.55
C VAL A 35 -10.83 12.99 -12.83
N ILE A 36 -10.72 12.11 -13.84
CA ILE A 36 -11.34 12.27 -15.15
C ILE A 36 -12.63 11.45 -15.23
N TRP A 37 -12.62 10.24 -14.69
CA TRP A 37 -13.79 9.37 -14.62
C TRP A 37 -13.77 8.59 -13.32
N ALA A 38 -14.93 8.51 -12.66
CA ALA A 38 -15.13 7.74 -11.44
C ALA A 38 -16.54 7.17 -11.38
N LYS A 39 -16.70 6.07 -10.64
CA LYS A 39 -18.01 5.66 -10.13
C LYS A 39 -18.25 6.44 -8.84
N ASP A 40 -19.21 7.35 -8.88
CA ASP A 40 -19.56 8.18 -7.72
C ASP A 40 -20.61 7.50 -6.82
N TYR A 41 -20.61 7.90 -5.55
CA TYR A 41 -21.50 7.45 -4.48
C TYR A 41 -21.99 8.67 -3.70
N ALA A 42 -23.18 8.65 -3.10
CA ALA A 42 -23.70 9.82 -2.40
C ALA A 42 -24.55 9.42 -1.19
N TYR A 43 -24.26 10.05 -0.04
CA TYR A 43 -25.08 9.92 1.16
C TYR A 43 -25.99 11.16 1.35
N PRO A 44 -27.27 10.99 1.73
CA PRO A 44 -28.00 9.72 1.81
C PRO A 44 -28.31 9.17 0.41
N GLY A 45 -28.20 7.86 0.22
CA GLY A 45 -28.35 7.21 -1.08
C GLY A 45 -27.46 5.99 -1.23
N GLU A 46 -26.93 5.78 -2.44
CA GLU A 46 -26.00 4.69 -2.73
C GLU A 46 -24.61 4.99 -2.13
N THR A 47 -24.21 4.19 -1.14
CA THR A 47 -22.88 4.21 -0.52
C THR A 47 -22.21 2.84 -0.68
N HIS A 48 -20.97 2.68 -0.19
CA HIS A 48 -20.25 1.42 -0.23
C HIS A 48 -19.57 1.07 1.11
N PHE A 49 -19.23 -0.21 1.30
CA PHE A 49 -18.59 -0.70 2.52
C PHE A 49 -17.06 -0.74 2.49
N PHE A 50 -16.39 -0.14 1.49
CA PHE A 50 -14.94 -0.25 1.37
C PHE A 50 -14.18 0.32 2.57
N THR A 51 -14.64 1.44 3.13
CA THR A 51 -14.08 1.99 4.38
C THR A 51 -14.34 1.05 5.56
N ASN A 52 -15.59 0.65 5.80
CA ASN A 52 -15.96 -0.32 6.84
C ASN A 52 -15.09 -1.59 6.79
N ASN A 53 -14.91 -2.19 5.61
CA ASN A 53 -14.16 -3.44 5.46
C ASN A 53 -12.64 -3.29 5.72
N ASN A 54 -12.05 -2.10 5.55
CA ASN A 54 -10.59 -1.97 5.48
C ASN A 54 -9.97 -0.98 6.48
N ILE A 55 -10.79 -0.25 7.23
CA ILE A 55 -10.35 0.72 8.23
C ILE A 55 -9.55 0.04 9.36
N ALA A 56 -8.71 0.81 10.05
CA ALA A 56 -7.98 0.36 11.22
C ALA A 56 -8.94 0.09 12.40
N SER A 57 -8.63 -0.94 13.19
CA SER A 57 -9.50 -1.47 14.25
C SER A 57 -9.77 -0.48 15.38
N SER A 58 -8.85 0.43 15.68
CA SER A 58 -9.01 1.41 16.76
C SER A 58 -9.97 2.55 16.43
N VAL A 59 -10.27 2.78 15.15
CA VAL A 59 -11.10 3.91 14.68
C VAL A 59 -12.35 3.47 13.91
N ARG A 60 -12.62 2.16 13.85
CA ARG A 60 -13.80 1.60 13.19
C ARG A 60 -15.09 1.96 13.94
N GLY A 61 -16.16 2.20 13.19
CA GLY A 61 -17.49 2.46 13.69
C GLY A 61 -18.35 1.21 13.91
N ASP A 62 -17.91 0.05 13.42
CA ASP A 62 -18.59 -1.25 13.56
C ASP A 62 -17.56 -2.39 13.75
N ILE A 63 -17.96 -3.66 13.71
CA ILE A 63 -17.05 -4.79 13.95
C ILE A 63 -16.09 -5.10 12.80
N ASP A 64 -16.50 -4.89 11.55
CA ASP A 64 -15.71 -5.20 10.35
C ASP A 64 -14.49 -4.28 10.23
N ALA A 65 -13.37 -4.86 9.80
CA ALA A 65 -12.10 -4.17 9.56
C ALA A 65 -11.11 -5.13 8.88
N ASN A 66 -9.99 -4.61 8.38
CA ASN A 66 -8.82 -5.39 7.95
C ASN A 66 -9.08 -6.52 6.93
N PHE A 67 -10.04 -6.38 6.01
CA PHE A 67 -10.27 -7.37 4.93
C PHE A 67 -9.08 -7.40 3.97
N VAL A 68 -8.52 -6.23 3.66
CA VAL A 68 -7.30 -6.09 2.88
C VAL A 68 -6.29 -5.28 3.68
N THR A 69 -5.14 -5.90 3.95
CA THR A 69 -4.01 -5.26 4.63
C THR A 69 -2.80 -5.22 3.68
N PRO A 70 -2.22 -4.04 3.38
CA PRO A 70 -1.07 -3.92 2.47
C PRO A 70 0.12 -4.78 2.90
N VAL A 71 0.85 -5.34 1.94
CA VAL A 71 2.08 -6.11 2.21
C VAL A 71 3.30 -5.20 2.28
N LEU A 72 4.32 -5.59 3.06
CA LEU A 72 5.58 -4.87 3.17
C LEU A 72 6.25 -4.65 1.80
N ASN A 73 6.11 -5.60 0.87
CA ASN A 73 6.65 -5.47 -0.49
C ASN A 73 6.11 -4.26 -1.25
N LEU A 74 4.89 -3.80 -0.94
CA LEU A 74 4.34 -2.57 -1.53
C LEU A 74 4.91 -1.35 -0.80
N VAL A 75 4.98 -1.38 0.52
CA VAL A 75 5.55 -0.30 1.35
C VAL A 75 7.01 -0.02 0.97
N GLU A 76 7.80 -1.06 0.72
CA GLU A 76 9.20 -0.94 0.27
C GLU A 76 9.33 -0.61 -1.23
N ALA A 77 8.24 -0.56 -1.99
CA ALA A 77 8.28 -0.08 -3.37
C ALA A 77 8.31 1.45 -3.46
N PHE A 78 7.84 2.14 -2.41
CA PHE A 78 7.98 3.59 -2.27
C PHE A 78 9.43 3.93 -1.97
N GLU A 79 10.01 4.89 -2.69
CA GLU A 79 11.42 5.27 -2.57
C GLU A 79 11.67 6.09 -1.28
N TYR A 80 12.92 6.40 -0.96
CA TYR A 80 13.22 7.56 -0.10
C TYR A 80 13.34 8.80 -0.97
N THR A 81 13.24 9.99 -0.36
CA THR A 81 13.31 11.28 -1.07
C THR A 81 14.63 11.49 -1.81
N ASP A 82 15.70 10.88 -1.31
CA ASP A 82 17.09 10.98 -1.78
C ASP A 82 17.68 9.65 -2.29
N ASP A 83 16.95 8.54 -2.19
CA ASP A 83 17.40 7.21 -2.61
C ASP A 83 16.26 6.42 -3.25
N ARG A 84 16.51 5.90 -4.46
CA ARG A 84 15.58 5.03 -5.20
C ARG A 84 15.30 3.71 -4.46
N ASN A 85 16.15 3.29 -3.52
CA ASN A 85 15.95 2.05 -2.75
C ASN A 85 14.95 2.24 -1.61
N GLY A 86 13.74 1.71 -1.78
CA GLY A 86 12.68 1.82 -0.79
C GLY A 86 12.76 0.91 0.44
N ALA A 87 13.79 0.07 0.58
CA ALA A 87 13.86 -0.88 1.70
C ALA A 87 13.85 -0.18 3.08
N LEU A 88 13.01 -0.67 3.99
CA LEU A 88 12.94 -0.13 5.36
C LEU A 88 14.19 -0.52 6.15
N LYS A 89 14.76 0.44 6.87
CA LYS A 89 16.00 0.27 7.64
C LYS A 89 15.68 -0.29 9.03
N THR A 90 15.50 -1.60 9.16
CA THR A 90 15.11 -2.22 10.45
C THR A 90 16.27 -2.81 11.24
N LYS A 91 17.38 -3.11 10.55
CA LYS A 91 18.59 -3.70 11.13
C LYS A 91 19.84 -3.00 10.60
N THR A 92 20.91 -2.98 11.39
CA THR A 92 22.25 -2.55 10.98
C THR A 92 22.87 -3.55 10.01
N ALA A 93 24.02 -3.22 9.40
CA ALA A 93 24.76 -4.15 8.56
C ALA A 93 25.22 -5.42 9.31
N THR A 94 25.38 -5.35 10.63
CA THR A 94 25.73 -6.48 11.51
C THR A 94 24.53 -7.34 11.89
N GLY A 95 23.30 -6.92 11.55
CA GLY A 95 22.07 -7.64 11.83
C GLY A 95 21.37 -7.26 13.14
N ASP A 96 21.90 -6.28 13.88
CA ASP A 96 21.28 -5.76 15.11
C ASP A 96 20.09 -4.87 14.79
N TYR A 97 19.10 -4.80 15.67
CA TYR A 97 17.97 -3.88 15.49
C TYR A 97 18.42 -2.42 15.49
N ILE A 98 17.80 -1.63 14.62
CA ILE A 98 17.81 -0.17 14.73
C ILE A 98 16.66 0.21 15.66
N TYR A 99 16.97 1.01 16.68
CA TYR A 99 16.01 1.49 17.67
C TYR A 99 15.55 2.91 17.31
N TYR A 100 14.23 3.10 17.29
CA TYR A 100 13.57 4.36 16.98
C TYR A 100 12.90 4.94 18.21
N ASN A 101 12.92 6.26 18.41
CA ASN A 101 12.24 6.85 19.56
C ASN A 101 10.73 6.83 19.37
N ASN A 102 10.29 7.04 18.13
CA ASN A 102 8.89 7.00 17.73
C ASN A 102 8.69 6.05 16.54
N PRO A 103 7.54 5.39 16.42
CA PRO A 103 7.32 4.40 15.38
C PRO A 103 7.38 4.98 13.95
N GLU A 104 6.91 6.21 13.76
CA GLU A 104 6.90 6.89 12.46
C GLU A 104 8.30 7.18 11.91
N GLU A 105 9.34 7.20 12.76
CA GLU A 105 10.72 7.51 12.34
C GLU A 105 11.27 6.50 11.33
N LEU A 106 10.79 5.24 11.35
CA LEU A 106 11.15 4.24 10.34
C LEU A 106 10.75 4.66 8.91
N PHE A 107 9.70 5.47 8.80
CA PHE A 107 9.12 5.92 7.54
C PHE A 107 9.49 7.37 7.21
N ALA A 108 10.40 7.98 7.97
CA ALA A 108 10.91 9.31 7.69
C ALA A 108 11.57 9.34 6.31
N HIS A 109 11.40 10.47 5.60
CA HIS A 109 11.98 10.71 4.28
C HIS A 109 11.55 9.68 3.20
N LYS A 110 10.45 8.96 3.40
CA LYS A 110 9.83 8.15 2.35
C LYS A 110 9.11 9.04 1.35
N ASP A 111 8.93 8.52 0.13
CA ASP A 111 8.00 9.06 -0.86
C ASP A 111 6.65 9.40 -0.21
N ALA A 112 6.20 10.65 -0.36
CA ALA A 112 5.01 11.15 0.31
C ALA A 112 3.74 10.36 -0.06
N ARG A 113 3.72 9.72 -1.23
CA ARG A 113 2.61 8.85 -1.65
C ARG A 113 2.43 7.65 -0.73
N LEU A 114 3.47 7.21 -0.02
CA LEU A 114 3.33 6.16 0.99
C LEU A 114 2.28 6.56 2.03
N TYR A 115 2.36 7.77 2.58
CA TYR A 115 1.38 8.27 3.55
C TYR A 115 -0.02 8.29 2.93
N GLY A 116 -0.17 8.84 1.72
CA GLY A 116 -1.47 8.93 1.05
C GLY A 116 -2.06 7.57 0.62
N THR A 117 -1.24 6.51 0.63
CA THR A 117 -1.63 5.17 0.16
C THR A 117 -1.86 4.18 1.30
N VAL A 118 -1.02 4.22 2.33
CA VAL A 118 -0.94 3.21 3.40
C VAL A 118 -0.92 3.91 4.77
N ILE A 119 -1.70 3.38 5.71
CA ILE A 119 -1.57 3.71 7.14
C ILE A 119 -0.49 2.79 7.69
N TYR A 120 0.62 3.38 8.13
CA TYR A 120 1.78 2.70 8.70
C TYR A 120 1.96 3.04 10.18
N SER A 121 2.86 2.32 10.87
CA SER A 121 3.16 2.52 12.29
C SER A 121 3.61 3.96 12.59
N GLY A 122 2.83 4.64 13.42
CA GLY A 122 3.02 6.04 13.82
C GLY A 122 2.24 7.06 12.97
N ALA A 123 1.56 6.64 11.90
CA ALA A 123 0.78 7.56 11.07
C ALA A 123 -0.54 7.97 11.73
N ASP A 124 -0.91 9.24 11.58
CA ASP A 124 -2.22 9.76 12.01
C ASP A 124 -3.31 9.44 10.98
N PHE A 125 -4.45 8.92 11.44
CA PHE A 125 -5.63 8.69 10.63
C PHE A 125 -6.89 9.01 11.45
N ALA A 126 -7.82 9.80 10.89
CA ALA A 126 -9.03 10.26 11.58
C ALA A 126 -8.76 10.84 12.99
N GLY A 127 -7.68 11.63 13.13
CA GLY A 127 -7.27 12.25 14.39
C GLY A 127 -6.64 11.29 15.42
N THR A 128 -6.36 10.05 15.03
CA THR A 128 -5.76 9.02 15.91
C THR A 128 -4.42 8.55 15.36
N LYS A 129 -3.40 8.52 16.20
CA LYS A 129 -2.10 7.92 15.86
C LYS A 129 -2.16 6.40 15.93
N ILE A 130 -1.89 5.72 14.82
CA ILE A 130 -1.98 4.25 14.71
C ILE A 130 -0.59 3.63 14.81
N THR A 131 -0.29 2.92 15.91
CA THR A 131 1.07 2.42 16.18
C THR A 131 1.33 0.99 15.70
N TYR A 132 0.28 0.20 15.46
CA TYR A 132 0.41 -1.22 15.08
C TYR A 132 1.32 -2.01 16.02
N GLN A 133 1.38 -1.67 17.31
CA GLN A 133 2.22 -2.40 18.27
C GLN A 133 1.80 -3.88 18.28
N ALA A 134 2.67 -4.75 17.77
CA ALA A 134 2.43 -6.19 17.65
C ALA A 134 2.74 -6.92 18.97
N GLY A 135 3.66 -6.36 19.75
CA GLY A 135 4.10 -6.93 21.02
C GLY A 135 5.08 -6.03 21.75
N VAL A 136 5.64 -6.57 22.82
CA VAL A 136 6.71 -5.95 23.61
C VAL A 136 7.95 -6.83 23.58
N ARG A 137 9.13 -6.23 23.48
CA ARG A 137 10.41 -6.92 23.72
C ARG A 137 10.96 -6.53 25.07
N TYR A 138 11.34 -7.52 25.86
CA TYR A 138 11.80 -7.34 27.24
C TYR A 138 12.98 -8.26 27.55
N LYS A 139 13.71 -7.99 28.64
CA LYS A 139 14.78 -8.85 29.13
C LYS A 139 14.29 -9.77 30.25
N GLU A 140 14.60 -11.05 30.16
CA GLU A 140 14.45 -12.01 31.25
C GLU A 140 15.76 -12.78 31.41
N GLY A 141 16.38 -12.72 32.59
CA GLY A 141 17.71 -13.30 32.82
C GLY A 141 18.80 -12.72 31.90
N GLY A 142 18.67 -11.44 31.50
CA GLY A 142 19.59 -10.78 30.57
C GLY A 142 19.35 -11.09 29.07
N VAL A 143 18.43 -11.99 28.75
CA VAL A 143 18.13 -12.40 27.36
C VAL A 143 16.89 -11.67 26.85
N TRP A 144 16.96 -11.14 25.63
CA TRP A 144 15.80 -10.54 24.97
C TRP A 144 14.75 -11.59 24.62
N LYS A 145 13.51 -11.36 25.06
CA LYS A 145 12.32 -12.13 24.73
C LYS A 145 11.25 -11.23 24.11
N THR A 146 10.32 -11.84 23.41
CA THR A 146 9.16 -11.16 22.81
C THR A 146 7.89 -11.67 23.47
N MET A 147 7.02 -10.75 23.89
CA MET A 147 5.67 -11.02 24.35
C MET A 147 4.68 -10.48 23.32
N THR A 148 3.77 -11.35 22.87
CA THR A 148 2.62 -10.97 22.04
C THR A 148 1.35 -11.48 22.70
N ALA A 149 0.22 -10.84 22.39
CA ALA A 149 -1.09 -11.24 22.90
C ALA A 149 -2.16 -10.96 21.85
N ILE A 150 -3.41 -11.29 22.18
CA ILE A 150 -4.57 -10.95 21.35
C ILE A 150 -4.64 -9.41 21.21
N PRO A 151 -4.96 -8.86 20.02
CA PRO A 151 -5.07 -7.42 19.83
C PRO A 151 -5.96 -6.72 20.88
N GLY A 152 -5.45 -5.64 21.46
CA GLY A 152 -6.10 -4.89 22.53
C GLY A 152 -5.70 -5.32 23.95
N THR A 153 -4.83 -6.32 24.10
CA THR A 153 -4.34 -6.78 25.42
C THR A 153 -3.32 -5.81 26.02
N SER A 154 -3.44 -5.57 27.33
CA SER A 154 -2.49 -4.80 28.14
C SER A 154 -2.13 -5.55 29.42
N ASP A 155 -0.92 -5.34 29.91
CA ASP A 155 -0.40 -5.86 31.17
C ASP A 155 0.55 -4.83 31.80
N SER A 156 0.24 -4.45 33.04
CA SER A 156 1.06 -3.53 33.83
C SER A 156 2.51 -4.01 34.02
N LYS A 157 2.76 -5.33 33.98
CA LYS A 157 4.12 -5.91 34.05
C LYS A 157 5.03 -5.39 32.95
N PHE A 158 4.47 -5.05 31.79
CA PHE A 158 5.19 -4.57 30.61
C PHE A 158 4.94 -3.09 30.32
N GLY A 159 4.50 -2.33 31.32
CA GLY A 159 4.23 -0.89 31.17
C GLY A 159 2.96 -0.57 30.37
N GLY A 160 2.01 -1.52 30.25
CA GLY A 160 0.71 -1.28 29.62
C GLY A 160 0.47 -2.16 28.40
N ILE A 161 0.22 -1.55 27.24
CA ILE A 161 -0.17 -2.28 26.02
C ILE A 161 0.87 -3.35 25.69
N ILE A 162 0.43 -4.60 25.51
CA ILE A 162 1.25 -5.66 24.90
C ILE A 162 1.08 -5.59 23.39
N THR A 163 -0.16 -5.79 22.93
CA THR A 163 -0.54 -5.75 21.51
C THR A 163 -1.67 -4.75 21.35
N SER A 164 -1.45 -3.71 20.55
CA SER A 164 -2.46 -2.68 20.29
C SER A 164 -3.68 -3.27 19.57
N LYS A 165 -4.82 -2.55 19.55
CA LYS A 165 -6.02 -2.98 18.79
C LYS A 165 -5.74 -3.15 17.29
N ASP A 166 -4.80 -2.38 16.76
CA ASP A 166 -4.36 -2.43 15.37
C ASP A 166 -3.18 -3.38 15.16
N GLY A 167 -2.63 -3.96 16.22
CA GLY A 167 -1.42 -4.78 16.17
C GLY A 167 -1.57 -5.97 15.23
N PRO A 168 -0.59 -6.21 14.34
CA PRO A 168 -0.64 -7.35 13.46
C PRO A 168 -0.47 -8.66 14.22
N THR A 169 -1.19 -9.69 13.80
CA THR A 169 -1.16 -11.02 14.40
C THR A 169 -1.03 -12.09 13.33
N THR A 170 -0.51 -13.24 13.74
CA THR A 170 -0.45 -14.45 12.93
C THR A 170 -1.65 -15.38 13.13
N SER A 171 -2.58 -15.04 14.03
CA SER A 171 -3.82 -15.80 14.27
C SER A 171 -4.72 -15.79 13.04
N ASN A 172 -5.68 -16.73 12.96
CA ASN A 172 -6.70 -16.77 11.91
C ASN A 172 -7.98 -16.00 12.27
N ASP A 173 -7.95 -15.18 13.32
CA ASP A 173 -9.14 -14.43 13.76
C ASP A 173 -9.62 -13.50 12.66
N MET A 174 -10.93 -13.29 12.60
CA MET A 174 -11.55 -12.34 11.69
C MET A 174 -11.23 -10.90 12.12
N TYR A 175 -11.19 -10.00 11.13
CA TYR A 175 -11.11 -8.55 11.35
C TYR A 175 -9.88 -8.02 12.10
N VAL A 176 -8.83 -8.83 12.26
CA VAL A 176 -7.55 -8.41 12.84
C VAL A 176 -6.52 -8.14 11.75
N ASN A 177 -5.62 -7.19 12.02
CA ASN A 177 -4.56 -6.84 11.08
C ASN A 177 -3.55 -7.99 10.94
N LYS A 178 -3.05 -8.25 9.72
CA LYS A 178 -2.12 -9.37 9.45
C LYS A 178 -0.73 -8.92 9.00
N THR A 179 -0.55 -7.65 8.64
CA THR A 179 0.68 -7.20 7.94
C THR A 179 1.38 -6.01 8.57
N GLY A 180 0.76 -5.31 9.52
CA GLY A 180 1.26 -4.09 10.15
C GLY A 180 0.86 -2.81 9.41
N PHE A 181 -0.13 -2.91 8.52
CA PHE A 181 -0.55 -1.81 7.64
C PHE A 181 -2.06 -1.87 7.36
N ASN A 182 -2.70 -0.71 7.15
CA ASN A 182 -4.02 -0.60 6.52
C ASN A 182 -3.92 0.21 5.22
N ILE A 183 -4.89 0.04 4.34
CA ILE A 183 -5.04 0.95 3.20
C ILE A 183 -5.41 2.34 3.74
N ARG A 184 -4.83 3.42 3.21
CA ARG A 184 -5.33 4.79 3.39
C ARG A 184 -6.11 5.26 2.17
N LYS A 185 -5.62 4.93 0.98
CA LYS A 185 -6.25 5.33 -0.28
C LYS A 185 -7.71 4.84 -0.31
N PHE A 186 -8.64 5.72 -0.66
CA PHE A 186 -10.09 5.44 -0.68
C PHE A 186 -10.75 5.12 0.67
N ILE A 187 -10.03 5.21 1.80
CA ILE A 187 -10.62 5.08 3.13
C ILE A 187 -11.06 6.47 3.59
N ASP A 188 -12.33 6.59 3.96
CA ASP A 188 -12.94 7.82 4.44
C ASP A 188 -12.53 8.09 5.89
N GLU A 189 -12.07 9.32 6.15
CA GLU A 189 -11.68 9.76 7.49
C GLU A 189 -12.90 10.15 8.34
N ASN A 190 -14.09 10.27 7.74
CA ASN A 190 -15.34 10.38 8.50
C ASN A 190 -15.61 9.06 9.23
N LYS A 191 -15.62 9.11 10.57
CA LYS A 191 -15.88 7.95 11.44
C LYS A 191 -17.16 7.19 11.04
N ASP A 192 -18.22 7.92 10.67
CA ASP A 192 -19.53 7.32 10.41
C ASP A 192 -19.51 6.52 9.10
N ALA A 193 -18.56 6.80 8.19
CA ALA A 193 -18.37 6.08 6.93
C ALA A 193 -18.03 4.59 7.09
N SER A 194 -17.52 4.24 8.27
CA SER A 194 -17.17 2.87 8.63
C SER A 194 -18.31 2.13 9.34
N THR A 195 -19.50 2.73 9.46
CA THR A 195 -20.69 2.07 10.01
C THR A 195 -21.50 1.40 8.90
N ARG A 196 -22.14 0.27 9.22
CA ARG A 196 -23.04 -0.42 8.27
C ARG A 196 -24.28 0.41 7.91
N GLY A 197 -24.70 1.34 8.78
CA GLY A 197 -25.88 2.18 8.58
C GLY A 197 -25.68 3.38 7.65
N ARG A 198 -24.45 3.90 7.54
CA ARG A 198 -24.12 5.03 6.65
C ARG A 198 -23.38 4.56 5.39
N GLY A 199 -22.33 3.74 5.55
CA GLY A 199 -21.35 3.46 4.50
C GLY A 199 -20.55 4.69 4.09
N SER A 200 -19.57 4.49 3.21
CA SER A 200 -18.73 5.56 2.68
C SER A 200 -19.26 6.00 1.32
N ASP A 201 -19.20 7.31 1.09
CA ASP A 201 -19.55 7.96 -0.17
C ASP A 201 -18.31 8.31 -0.98
N ILE A 202 -17.10 7.89 -0.63
CA ILE A 202 -15.92 8.10 -1.48
C ILE A 202 -16.15 7.49 -2.87
N TRP A 203 -15.72 8.18 -3.93
CA TRP A 203 -15.84 7.63 -5.28
C TRP A 203 -14.82 6.52 -5.54
N PHE A 204 -15.04 5.72 -6.58
CA PHE A 204 -13.99 4.86 -7.13
C PHE A 204 -13.50 5.42 -8.45
N VAL A 205 -12.29 5.96 -8.43
CA VAL A 205 -11.60 6.49 -9.61
C VAL A 205 -11.39 5.37 -10.65
N ARG A 206 -11.57 5.72 -11.92
CA ARG A 206 -11.35 4.86 -13.09
C ARG A 206 -10.26 5.39 -14.00
N PHE A 207 -10.26 6.70 -14.24
CA PHE A 207 -9.20 7.40 -14.97
C PHE A 207 -8.84 8.67 -14.24
N ARG A 208 -7.54 8.98 -14.21
CA ARG A 208 -7.04 10.25 -13.66
C ARG A 208 -5.81 10.74 -14.41
N TYR A 209 -5.56 12.04 -14.33
CA TYR A 209 -4.57 12.73 -15.16
C TYR A 209 -3.15 12.12 -15.10
N ALA A 210 -2.70 11.65 -13.93
CA ALA A 210 -1.41 10.99 -13.80
C ALA A 210 -1.25 9.75 -14.69
N GLU A 211 -2.34 9.04 -14.99
CA GLU A 211 -2.32 7.88 -15.88
C GLU A 211 -1.93 8.28 -17.30
N PHE A 212 -2.47 9.38 -17.79
CA PHE A 212 -2.15 9.88 -19.13
C PHE A 212 -0.69 10.32 -19.26
N LEU A 213 -0.11 10.91 -18.21
CA LEU A 213 1.32 11.21 -18.17
C LEU A 213 2.17 9.93 -18.27
N LEU A 214 1.81 8.88 -17.53
CA LEU A 214 2.56 7.62 -17.55
C LEU A 214 2.32 6.80 -18.82
N ILE A 215 1.12 6.85 -19.41
CA ILE A 215 0.85 6.29 -20.74
C ILE A 215 1.70 7.01 -21.80
N ALA A 216 1.79 8.34 -21.76
CA ALA A 216 2.60 9.11 -22.71
C ALA A 216 4.10 8.81 -22.55
N ALA A 217 4.59 8.70 -21.31
CA ALA A 217 5.97 8.30 -21.05
C ALA A 217 6.27 6.90 -21.59
N GLU A 218 5.39 5.93 -21.35
CA GLU A 218 5.60 4.55 -21.79
C GLU A 218 5.54 4.42 -23.31
N ALA A 219 4.49 4.96 -23.94
CA ALA A 219 4.36 4.95 -25.39
C ALA A 219 5.49 5.71 -26.08
N GLY A 220 5.90 6.85 -25.52
CA GLY A 220 7.03 7.61 -26.03
C GLY A 220 8.35 6.85 -25.95
N LEU A 221 8.57 6.08 -24.89
CA LEU A 221 9.75 5.23 -24.73
C LEU A 221 9.81 4.15 -25.83
N GLU A 222 8.70 3.45 -26.07
CA GLU A 222 8.58 2.41 -27.11
C GLU A 222 8.73 2.99 -28.53
N LEU A 223 8.35 4.25 -28.74
CA LEU A 223 8.52 4.97 -30.00
C LEU A 223 9.90 5.64 -30.15
N GLY A 224 10.82 5.46 -29.20
CA GLY A 224 12.16 6.05 -29.24
C GLY A 224 12.17 7.58 -29.16
N LYS A 225 11.22 8.20 -28.45
CA LYS A 225 11.16 9.66 -28.25
C LYS A 225 12.32 10.15 -27.38
N PRO A 226 12.70 11.44 -27.49
CA PRO A 226 13.80 12.01 -26.72
C PRO A 226 13.58 11.88 -25.20
N GLN A 227 14.63 11.50 -24.46
CA GLN A 227 14.58 11.32 -23.00
C GLN A 227 14.08 12.55 -22.24
N ALA A 228 14.37 13.77 -22.72
CA ALA A 228 13.87 15.01 -22.12
C ALA A 228 12.34 15.11 -22.16
N GLU A 229 11.71 14.60 -23.22
CA GLU A 229 10.24 14.55 -23.32
C GLU A 229 9.67 13.55 -22.30
N LEU A 230 10.24 12.35 -22.27
CA LEU A 230 9.78 11.26 -21.41
C LEU A 230 9.89 11.59 -19.91
N THR A 231 11.06 12.11 -19.52
CA THR A 231 11.31 12.58 -18.15
C THR A 231 10.42 13.76 -17.80
N GLY A 232 10.05 14.61 -18.78
CA GLY A 232 9.08 15.70 -18.60
C GLY A 232 7.71 15.23 -18.11
N TYR A 233 7.24 14.04 -18.53
CA TYR A 233 5.98 13.47 -18.02
C TYR A 233 6.15 12.85 -16.64
N VAL A 234 7.15 11.97 -16.46
CA VAL A 234 7.39 11.25 -15.20
C VAL A 234 7.74 12.22 -14.07
N ASN A 235 8.55 13.24 -14.33
CA ASN A 235 8.99 14.17 -13.29
C ASN A 235 7.88 15.09 -12.78
N LYS A 236 6.78 15.31 -13.53
CA LYS A 236 5.59 15.99 -13.00
C LYS A 236 4.99 15.21 -11.82
N ILE A 237 4.91 13.89 -11.95
CA ILE A 237 4.40 12.99 -10.91
C ILE A 237 5.37 12.95 -9.73
N ARG A 238 6.66 12.77 -10.00
CA ARG A 238 7.72 12.71 -8.97
C ARG A 238 7.85 14.01 -8.19
N ALA A 239 7.74 15.16 -8.85
CA ALA A 239 7.76 16.48 -8.20
C ALA A 239 6.60 16.65 -7.22
N ARG A 240 5.38 16.27 -7.60
CA ARG A 240 4.22 16.27 -6.69
C ARG A 240 4.44 15.34 -5.49
N ALA A 241 5.03 14.18 -5.70
CA ALA A 241 5.39 13.24 -4.63
C ALA A 241 6.55 13.72 -3.75
N GLY A 242 7.33 14.70 -4.21
CA GLY A 242 8.48 15.24 -3.48
C GLY A 242 9.71 14.33 -3.48
N ILE A 243 9.85 13.49 -4.50
CA ILE A 243 11.01 12.61 -4.69
C ILE A 243 11.89 13.09 -5.84
N GLN A 244 13.14 12.65 -5.85
CA GLN A 244 14.17 13.07 -6.80
C GLN A 244 13.70 12.92 -8.27
N ALA A 245 13.94 13.95 -9.08
CA ALA A 245 13.70 13.90 -10.53
C ALA A 245 14.66 12.93 -11.24
N LEU A 246 14.20 12.32 -12.32
CA LEU A 246 15.00 11.42 -13.17
C LEU A 246 15.54 12.17 -14.38
N THR A 247 16.82 11.94 -14.71
CA THR A 247 17.49 12.51 -15.89
C THR A 247 17.29 11.66 -17.14
N THR A 248 17.12 10.35 -16.96
CA THR A 248 16.73 9.38 -17.97
C THR A 248 15.77 8.38 -17.36
N ILE A 249 14.95 7.73 -18.18
CA ILE A 249 14.04 6.67 -17.76
C ILE A 249 14.16 5.43 -18.64
N SER A 250 14.06 4.28 -18.00
CA SER A 250 13.84 2.97 -18.60
C SER A 250 12.38 2.54 -18.45
N LEU A 251 11.99 1.46 -19.13
CA LEU A 251 10.66 0.86 -18.95
C LEU A 251 10.46 0.42 -17.49
N ASN A 252 11.51 -0.06 -16.82
CA ASN A 252 11.44 -0.44 -15.41
C ASN A 252 11.19 0.76 -14.49
N ASP A 253 11.70 1.95 -14.81
CA ASP A 253 11.39 3.17 -14.05
C ASP A 253 9.91 3.52 -14.18
N ILE A 254 9.34 3.42 -15.38
CA ILE A 254 7.90 3.65 -15.61
C ILE A 254 7.06 2.61 -14.86
N ILE A 255 7.42 1.33 -14.91
CA ILE A 255 6.73 0.26 -14.18
C ILE A 255 6.77 0.50 -12.67
N LYS A 256 7.91 0.93 -12.12
CA LYS A 256 8.05 1.28 -10.70
C LYS A 256 7.17 2.48 -10.34
N GLU A 257 7.21 3.54 -11.14
CA GLU A 257 6.40 4.74 -10.94
C GLU A 257 4.90 4.41 -10.97
N ARG A 258 4.45 3.63 -11.97
CA ARG A 258 3.06 3.13 -12.08
C ARG A 258 2.65 2.31 -10.84
N ARG A 259 3.54 1.46 -10.31
CA ARG A 259 3.24 0.60 -9.15
C ARG A 259 2.89 1.43 -7.90
N VAL A 260 3.64 2.49 -7.63
CA VAL A 260 3.43 3.33 -6.43
C VAL A 260 2.34 4.36 -6.66
N GLU A 261 2.25 4.92 -7.87
CA GLU A 261 1.22 5.88 -8.24
C GLU A 261 -0.17 5.24 -8.17
N PHE A 262 -0.34 4.05 -8.74
CA PHE A 262 -1.63 3.39 -8.90
C PHE A 262 -1.89 2.22 -7.93
N ALA A 263 -1.18 2.20 -6.80
CA ALA A 263 -1.44 1.22 -5.76
C ALA A 263 -2.93 1.26 -5.33
N PHE A 264 -3.59 0.10 -5.31
CA PHE A 264 -5.02 -0.09 -5.03
C PHE A 264 -6.00 0.49 -6.07
N GLU A 265 -5.54 0.73 -7.31
CA GLU A 265 -6.36 1.24 -8.42
C GLU A 265 -6.48 0.22 -9.57
N ASP A 266 -6.45 -1.08 -9.26
CA ASP A 266 -6.56 -2.19 -10.23
C ASP A 266 -5.48 -2.29 -11.33
N HIS A 267 -4.42 -1.46 -11.32
CA HIS A 267 -3.43 -1.49 -12.40
C HIS A 267 -2.41 -2.64 -12.32
N ARG A 268 -1.89 -2.99 -11.14
CA ARG A 268 -0.67 -3.83 -11.02
C ARG A 268 -0.79 -5.18 -11.71
N TYR A 269 -1.93 -5.85 -11.59
CA TYR A 269 -2.16 -7.15 -12.23
C TYR A 269 -2.17 -7.02 -13.76
N TRP A 270 -2.90 -6.03 -14.29
CA TRP A 270 -3.00 -5.80 -15.73
C TRP A 270 -1.70 -5.28 -16.35
N ASP A 271 -0.97 -4.42 -15.65
CA ASP A 271 0.35 -3.94 -16.09
C ASP A 271 1.33 -5.10 -16.27
N LEU A 272 1.43 -6.00 -15.28
CA LEU A 272 2.31 -7.17 -15.40
C LEU A 272 1.84 -8.15 -16.48
N LYS A 273 0.52 -8.25 -16.71
CA LYS A 273 -0.05 -9.11 -17.74
C LYS A 273 0.24 -8.60 -19.16
N ARG A 274 -0.05 -7.33 -19.43
CA ARG A 274 0.12 -6.74 -20.77
C ARG A 274 1.59 -6.68 -21.18
N LEU A 275 2.48 -6.44 -20.20
CA LEU A 275 3.93 -6.46 -20.41
C LEU A 275 4.52 -7.87 -20.48
N ARG A 276 3.71 -8.92 -20.27
CA ARG A 276 4.12 -10.33 -20.27
C ARG A 276 5.20 -10.71 -19.24
N ILE A 277 5.39 -9.93 -18.18
CA ILE A 277 6.38 -10.19 -17.12
C ILE A 277 5.80 -10.76 -15.81
N ALA A 278 4.48 -10.98 -15.71
CA ALA A 278 3.86 -11.51 -14.49
C ALA A 278 4.46 -12.85 -14.01
N HIS A 279 4.76 -13.77 -14.93
CA HIS A 279 5.38 -15.06 -14.63
C HIS A 279 6.84 -14.96 -14.14
N GLU A 280 7.56 -13.89 -14.51
CA GLU A 280 8.92 -13.62 -14.02
C GLU A 280 8.88 -13.07 -12.60
N ILE A 281 7.96 -12.13 -12.34
CA ILE A 281 7.79 -11.48 -11.03
C ILE A 281 7.21 -12.45 -10.00
N TRP A 282 6.27 -13.30 -10.40
CA TRP A 282 5.58 -14.27 -9.56
C TRP A 282 5.92 -15.69 -10.01
N ASN A 283 7.20 -16.05 -9.89
CA ASN A 283 7.75 -17.31 -10.41
C ASN A 283 7.59 -18.53 -9.48
N GLY A 284 6.89 -18.40 -8.36
CA GLY A 284 6.73 -19.49 -7.38
C GLY A 284 7.98 -19.84 -6.58
N SER A 285 9.05 -19.04 -6.64
CA SER A 285 10.25 -19.25 -5.82
C SER A 285 10.12 -18.62 -4.43
N ALA A 286 10.48 -19.37 -3.39
CA ALA A 286 10.49 -18.90 -2.00
C ALA A 286 11.63 -17.90 -1.69
N ASP A 287 12.62 -17.81 -2.59
CA ASP A 287 13.75 -16.87 -2.50
C ASP A 287 13.47 -15.57 -3.28
N ASN A 288 12.43 -15.55 -4.11
CA ASN A 288 12.03 -14.35 -4.83
C ASN A 288 11.19 -13.45 -3.93
N TYR A 289 11.79 -12.33 -3.50
CA TYR A 289 11.11 -11.32 -2.69
C TYR A 289 9.80 -10.83 -3.32
N ASN A 290 9.69 -10.73 -4.64
CA ASN A 290 8.44 -10.25 -5.29
C ASN A 290 7.32 -11.32 -5.33
N ALA A 291 7.69 -12.59 -5.24
CA ALA A 291 6.74 -13.71 -5.22
C ALA A 291 6.22 -13.99 -3.80
N VAL A 292 7.03 -13.74 -2.77
CA VAL A 292 6.68 -13.93 -1.36
C VAL A 292 6.13 -12.64 -0.75
N HIS A 293 5.03 -12.71 -0.01
CA HIS A 293 4.55 -11.55 0.74
C HIS A 293 5.18 -11.46 2.13
N TYR A 294 5.54 -10.25 2.52
CA TYR A 294 6.08 -9.92 3.82
C TYR A 294 5.14 -9.00 4.60
N ALA A 295 5.30 -9.02 5.91
CA ALA A 295 4.65 -8.18 6.90
C ALA A 295 5.71 -7.47 7.75
N LEU A 296 5.31 -6.39 8.41
CA LEU A 296 6.13 -5.65 9.36
C LEU A 296 5.49 -5.70 10.75
N PHE A 297 6.23 -6.14 11.75
CA PHE A 297 5.75 -6.25 13.13
C PHE A 297 6.53 -5.26 14.01
N PRO A 298 5.90 -4.14 14.41
CA PRO A 298 6.46 -3.20 15.38
C PRO A 298 6.44 -3.77 16.79
N TYR A 299 7.56 -3.67 17.50
CA TYR A 299 7.65 -4.03 18.90
C TYR A 299 8.16 -2.85 19.72
N LYS A 300 7.48 -2.59 20.83
CA LYS A 300 7.95 -1.62 21.81
C LYS A 300 8.94 -2.29 22.76
N ILE A 301 10.03 -1.61 23.10
CA ILE A 301 11.00 -2.09 24.07
C ILE A 301 10.49 -1.76 25.48
N TYR A 302 10.48 -2.77 26.34
CA TYR A 302 10.28 -2.63 27.78
C TYR A 302 11.47 -3.26 28.50
N ALA A 303 12.39 -2.41 28.93
CA ALA A 303 13.58 -2.79 29.68
C ALA A 303 13.97 -1.63 30.61
N PRO A 304 13.23 -1.40 31.72
CA PRO A 304 13.52 -0.30 32.63
C PRO A 304 15.01 -0.25 33.04
N GLY A 305 15.64 0.91 32.84
CA GLY A 305 17.07 1.12 33.07
C GLY A 305 17.99 0.84 31.87
N ASP A 306 17.47 0.32 30.75
CA ASP A 306 18.19 0.20 29.49
C ASP A 306 18.09 1.51 28.67
N PRO A 307 19.16 1.96 27.99
CA PRO A 307 19.11 3.14 27.11
C PRO A 307 18.10 3.04 25.95
N ASN A 308 17.60 1.85 25.66
CA ASN A 308 16.60 1.60 24.63
C ASN A 308 15.19 1.38 25.19
N ASP A 309 14.98 1.52 26.49
CA ASP A 309 13.65 1.44 27.08
C ASP A 309 12.68 2.43 26.42
N GLY A 310 11.45 1.98 26.15
CA GLY A 310 10.41 2.77 25.49
C GLY A 310 10.58 2.99 23.98
N LYS A 311 11.74 2.64 23.39
CA LYS A 311 12.00 2.73 21.95
C LYS A 311 11.25 1.64 21.17
N TRP A 312 11.31 1.75 19.85
CA TRP A 312 10.66 0.86 18.89
C TRP A 312 11.69 0.12 18.05
N VAL A 313 11.42 -1.15 17.79
CA VAL A 313 12.13 -1.96 16.79
C VAL A 313 11.11 -2.65 15.90
N PHE A 314 11.54 -3.06 14.71
CA PHE A 314 10.64 -3.60 13.70
C PHE A 314 11.19 -4.90 13.14
N GLU A 315 10.36 -5.94 13.11
CA GLU A 315 10.71 -7.21 12.48
C GLU A 315 9.99 -7.34 11.14
N LYS A 316 10.78 -7.59 10.09
CA LYS A 316 10.25 -8.03 8.79
C LYS A 316 10.08 -9.54 8.84
N GLN A 317 8.92 -10.04 8.47
CA GLN A 317 8.69 -11.49 8.42
C GLN A 317 7.80 -11.89 7.25
N LYS A 318 7.89 -13.15 6.82
CA LYS A 318 6.99 -13.70 5.81
C LYS A 318 5.57 -13.67 6.36
N SER A 319 4.60 -13.30 5.53
CA SER A 319 3.19 -13.29 5.93
C SER A 319 2.72 -14.71 6.24
N SER A 320 2.15 -14.93 7.42
CA SER A 320 1.61 -16.24 7.82
C SER A 320 0.35 -16.63 7.03
N HIS A 321 -0.28 -15.69 6.33
CA HIS A 321 -1.54 -15.89 5.59
C HIS A 321 -1.32 -16.10 4.10
N THR A 322 -0.08 -15.98 3.61
CA THR A 322 0.30 -16.33 2.24
C THR A 322 1.59 -17.13 2.30
N LEU A 323 1.46 -18.39 2.74
CA LEU A 323 2.57 -19.29 3.03
C LEU A 323 3.42 -19.63 1.79
N TYR A 324 2.78 -19.65 0.62
CA TYR A 324 3.43 -20.03 -0.62
C TYR A 324 3.72 -18.80 -1.48
N PRO A 325 4.89 -18.77 -2.15
CA PRO A 325 5.18 -17.76 -3.15
C PRO A 325 4.13 -17.79 -4.27
N ARG A 326 3.73 -16.61 -4.75
CA ARG A 326 2.85 -16.49 -5.91
C ARG A 326 3.51 -17.15 -7.12
N ASN A 327 2.75 -18.02 -7.79
CA ASN A 327 3.16 -18.74 -8.98
C ASN A 327 2.19 -18.43 -10.13
N PHE A 328 2.54 -17.43 -10.93
CA PHE A 328 1.83 -17.04 -12.12
C PHE A 328 2.42 -17.78 -13.32
N LYS A 329 1.61 -18.63 -13.93
CA LYS A 329 1.99 -19.46 -15.07
C LYS A 329 1.49 -18.87 -16.38
N TYR A 330 2.00 -19.36 -17.52
CA TYR A 330 1.61 -18.87 -18.83
C TYR A 330 0.10 -18.95 -19.09
N GLN A 331 -0.60 -19.97 -18.58
CA GLN A 331 -2.07 -20.03 -18.68
C GLN A 331 -2.78 -18.85 -18.00
N ASN A 332 -2.19 -18.26 -16.94
CA ASN A 332 -2.83 -17.19 -16.19
C ASN A 332 -2.86 -15.85 -16.96
N TYR A 333 -2.19 -15.75 -18.10
CA TYR A 333 -2.35 -14.62 -19.01
C TYR A 333 -3.72 -14.57 -19.66
N TYR A 334 -4.42 -15.70 -19.78
CA TYR A 334 -5.70 -15.80 -20.46
C TYR A 334 -6.83 -16.10 -19.46
N ASN A 335 -7.99 -15.48 -19.68
CA ASN A 335 -9.18 -15.79 -18.88
C ASN A 335 -9.82 -17.09 -19.38
N PHE A 336 -10.43 -17.84 -18.47
CA PHE A 336 -11.17 -19.06 -18.82
C PHE A 336 -12.45 -18.73 -19.57
N ILE A 337 -12.72 -19.48 -20.64
CA ILE A 337 -14.02 -19.47 -21.31
C ILE A 337 -14.81 -20.65 -20.75
N ASP A 338 -15.98 -20.37 -20.19
CA ASP A 338 -16.83 -21.38 -19.55
C ASP A 338 -17.16 -22.53 -20.52
N GLN A 339 -17.11 -23.77 -20.03
CA GLN A 339 -17.33 -24.95 -20.87
C GLN A 339 -18.75 -24.98 -21.46
N ASN A 340 -19.76 -24.48 -20.75
CA ASN A 340 -21.12 -24.46 -21.27
C ASN A 340 -21.24 -23.47 -22.43
N TRP A 341 -20.48 -22.38 -22.44
CA TRP A 341 -20.48 -21.43 -23.55
C TRP A 341 -19.92 -22.06 -24.82
N ILE A 342 -18.83 -22.84 -24.68
CA ILE A 342 -18.23 -23.61 -25.79
C ILE A 342 -19.20 -24.67 -26.29
N ASN A 343 -19.84 -25.42 -25.39
CA ASN A 343 -20.81 -26.46 -25.77
C ASN A 343 -21.99 -25.86 -26.55
N ASN A 344 -22.45 -24.67 -26.17
CA ASN A 344 -23.59 -24.00 -26.79
C ASN A 344 -23.24 -23.22 -28.06
N ASN A 345 -21.96 -22.95 -28.32
CA ASN A 345 -21.51 -22.24 -29.51
C ASN A 345 -20.27 -22.92 -30.11
N PRO A 346 -20.44 -23.75 -31.16
CA PRO A 346 -19.34 -24.49 -31.77
C PRO A 346 -18.28 -23.61 -32.46
N LYS A 347 -18.52 -22.28 -32.58
CA LYS A 347 -17.53 -21.32 -33.09
C LYS A 347 -16.58 -20.79 -32.00
N LEU A 348 -16.90 -21.00 -30.71
CA LEU A 348 -16.02 -20.59 -29.62
C LEU A 348 -14.89 -21.62 -29.45
N VAL A 349 -13.66 -21.13 -29.46
CA VAL A 349 -12.45 -21.92 -29.21
C VAL A 349 -11.82 -21.51 -27.88
N ARG A 350 -11.18 -22.47 -27.20
CA ARG A 350 -10.49 -22.20 -25.93
C ARG A 350 -9.32 -21.26 -26.13
N ASN A 351 -9.01 -20.47 -25.10
CA ASN A 351 -7.74 -19.74 -25.06
C ASN A 351 -6.56 -20.70 -24.93
N PRO A 352 -5.33 -20.28 -25.26
CA PRO A 352 -4.13 -21.10 -25.09
C PRO A 352 -3.97 -21.60 -23.65
N TYR A 353 -3.49 -22.84 -23.50
CA TYR A 353 -3.25 -23.51 -22.21
C TYR A 353 -4.50 -23.81 -21.36
N GLN A 354 -5.67 -24.01 -22.00
CA GLN A 354 -6.95 -24.37 -21.36
C GLN A 354 -7.58 -25.64 -21.93
#